data_AF-A0A7J2YZ56-F1
#
_entry.id   AF-A0A7J2YZ56-F1
#
_cell.length_a   1.000
_cell.length_b   1.000
_cell.length_c   1.000
_cell.angle_alpha   90.00
_cell.angle_beta   90.00
_cell.angle_gamma   90.00
#
_symmetry.space_group_name_H-M   'P 1'
#
loop_
_entity.id
_entity.type
_entity.pdbx_description
1 polymer ?
#
loop_
_entity_poly.entity_id
_entity_poly.type
_entity_poly.pdbx_seq_one_letter_code
_entity_poly.pdbx_strand_id
1 'polypeptide(L)'
;MDKAKGVELIKEMSRVCGIDLEQSSLIFRPKNAEGVESKDVQLHILTAELNFGSRECLYALMDERKWKFKEEPDKIVIIEPPT
;
A
#
# COMPACT_ATOMS: atom_id res chain seq x y z
N MET A 1 -7.27 -0.71 13.22
CA MET A 1 -6.55 0.54 12.90
C MET A 1 -7.52 1.55 12.35
N ASP A 2 -7.28 2.84 12.59
CA ASP A 2 -8.10 3.94 12.07
C ASP A 2 -7.99 4.06 10.54
N LYS A 3 -9.13 4.27 9.88
CA LYS A 3 -9.23 4.60 8.44
C LYS A 3 -8.29 5.76 8.05
N ALA A 4 -7.98 6.64 8.99
CA ALA A 4 -7.04 7.74 8.83
C ALA A 4 -5.63 7.29 8.43
N LYS A 5 -5.08 6.21 9.02
CA LYS A 5 -3.70 5.77 8.76
C LYS A 5 -3.48 5.35 7.30
N GLY A 6 -4.41 4.58 6.74
CA GLY A 6 -4.31 4.17 5.33
C GLY A 6 -4.46 5.34 4.34
N VAL A 7 -5.20 6.39 4.71
CA VAL A 7 -5.29 7.61 3.91
C VAL A 7 -3.99 8.43 4.01
N GLU A 8 -3.35 8.47 5.19
CA GLU A 8 -2.03 9.10 5.34
C GLU A 8 -0.95 8.36 4.54
N LEU A 9 -0.99 7.03 4.48
CA LEU A 9 -0.11 6.20 3.67
C LEU A 9 -0.17 6.59 2.18
N ILE A 10 -1.39 6.69 1.63
CA ILE A 10 -1.63 7.13 0.25
C ILE A 10 -1.08 8.53 0.02
N LYS A 11 -1.38 9.47 0.92
CA LYS A 11 -0.91 10.86 0.78
C LYS A 11 0.61 10.96 0.83
N GLU A 12 1.25 10.18 1.71
CA GLU A 12 2.71 10.11 1.80
C GLU A 12 3.30 9.55 0.49
N MET A 13 2.80 8.41 0.00
CA MET A 13 3.27 7.80 -1.24
C MET A 13 3.09 8.71 -2.45
N SER A 14 1.93 9.36 -2.57
CA SER A 14 1.66 10.31 -3.64
C SER A 14 2.61 11.52 -3.56
N ARG A 15 2.86 12.04 -2.36
CA ARG A 15 3.77 13.18 -2.15
C ARG A 15 5.24 12.84 -2.39
N VAL A 16 5.68 11.66 -1.96
CA VAL A 16 7.09 11.23 -2.01
C VAL A 16 7.44 10.68 -3.39
N CYS A 17 6.61 9.79 -3.91
CA CYS A 17 6.90 9.06 -5.15
C CYS A 17 6.18 9.63 -6.38
N GLY A 18 5.43 10.73 -6.21
CA GLY A 18 4.69 11.38 -7.29
C GLY A 18 3.64 10.46 -7.92
N ILE A 19 3.16 9.47 -7.17
CA ILE A 19 2.18 8.50 -7.68
C ILE A 19 0.80 9.16 -7.60
N ASP A 20 0.11 9.22 -8.74
CA ASP A 20 -1.30 9.52 -8.73
C ASP A 20 -2.07 8.28 -8.26
N LEU A 21 -2.57 8.36 -7.03
CA LEU A 21 -3.29 7.27 -6.38
C LEU A 21 -4.80 7.45 -6.48
N GLU A 22 -5.31 8.37 -7.33
CA GLU A 22 -6.75 8.53 -7.59
C GLU A 22 -7.41 7.23 -8.10
N GLN A 23 -6.65 6.39 -8.81
CA GLN A 23 -7.08 5.07 -9.29
C GLN A 23 -6.78 3.92 -8.30
N SER A 24 -6.02 4.18 -7.24
CA SER A 24 -5.57 3.15 -6.31
C SER A 24 -6.65 2.83 -5.28
N SER A 25 -6.77 1.54 -4.96
CA SER A 25 -7.81 1.04 -4.05
C SER A 25 -7.24 0.78 -2.67
N LEU A 26 -7.77 1.47 -1.65
CA LEU A 26 -7.45 1.18 -0.25
C LEU A 26 -8.44 0.16 0.31
N ILE A 27 -7.94 -1.00 0.71
CA ILE A 27 -8.74 -2.10 1.24
C ILE A 27 -8.44 -2.28 2.73
N PHE A 28 -9.44 -2.02 3.56
CA PHE A 28 -9.40 -2.33 4.99
C PHE A 28 -9.98 -3.73 5.19
N ARG A 29 -9.14 -4.71 5.52
CA ARG A 29 -9.64 -6.06 5.87
C ARG A 29 -9.74 -6.19 7.38
N PRO A 30 -10.96 -6.28 7.95
CA PRO A 30 -11.14 -6.44 9.41
C PRO A 30 -10.81 -7.85 9.91
N LYS A 31 -10.70 -8.85 9.01
CA LYS A 31 -10.36 -10.24 9.33
C LYS A 31 -9.46 -10.81 8.24
N ASN A 32 -8.42 -11.54 8.63
CA ASN A 32 -7.63 -12.32 7.68
C ASN A 32 -8.40 -13.60 7.28
N ALA A 33 -7.87 -14.35 6.31
CA ALA A 33 -8.50 -15.58 5.81
C ALA A 33 -8.66 -16.68 6.89
N GLU A 34 -7.96 -16.56 8.02
CA GLU A 34 -8.01 -17.48 9.16
C GLU A 34 -9.00 -17.04 10.26
N GLY A 35 -9.78 -15.98 10.02
CA GLY A 35 -10.76 -15.49 10.98
C GLY A 35 -10.15 -14.77 12.19
N VAL A 36 -8.84 -14.54 12.18
CA VAL A 36 -8.15 -13.70 13.16
C VAL A 36 -8.44 -12.24 12.81
N GLU A 37 -8.74 -11.43 13.82
CA GLU A 37 -8.78 -9.96 13.69
C GLU A 37 -7.38 -9.46 13.30
N SER A 38 -7.14 -9.42 12.00
CA SER A 38 -5.99 -8.77 11.40
C SER A 38 -6.33 -7.29 11.30
N LYS A 39 -5.54 -6.46 11.96
CA LYS A 39 -5.64 -4.99 11.90
C LYS A 39 -4.87 -4.44 10.70
N ASP A 40 -4.62 -5.26 9.68
CA ASP A 40 -3.73 -4.93 8.58
C ASP A 40 -4.44 -4.06 7.56
N VAL A 41 -3.80 -2.96 7.17
CA VAL A 41 -4.25 -2.10 6.07
C VAL A 41 -3.59 -2.59 4.78
N GLN A 42 -4.40 -2.85 3.76
CA GLN A 42 -3.90 -3.22 2.44
C GLN A 42 -4.10 -2.06 1.45
N LEU A 43 -3.01 -1.60 0.84
CA LEU A 43 -3.06 -0.65 -0.27
C LEU A 43 -2.81 -1.39 -1.58
N HIS A 44 -3.76 -1.31 -2.51
CA HIS A 44 -3.64 -1.91 -3.85
C HIS A 44 -3.33 -0.79 -4.84
N ILE A 45 -2.12 -0.80 -5.39
CA ILE A 45 -1.64 0.16 -6.38
C ILE A 45 -1.58 -0.53 -7.73
N LEU A 46 -2.27 -0.02 -8.74
CA LEU A 46 -2.22 -0.61 -10.08
C LEU A 46 -0.83 -0.42 -10.70
N THR A 47 -0.24 -1.47 -11.25
CA THR A 47 1.10 -1.41 -11.85
C THR A 47 1.12 -0.56 -13.12
N ALA A 48 -0.01 -0.47 -13.82
CA ALA A 48 -0.18 0.38 -15.01
C ALA A 48 -0.01 1.87 -14.72
N GLU A 49 -0.29 2.30 -13.49
CA GLU A 49 -0.18 3.70 -13.04
C GLU A 49 1.25 4.04 -12.58
N LEU A 50 2.13 3.05 -12.47
CA LEU A 50 3.50 3.23 -11.99
C LEU A 50 4.48 3.30 -13.16
N ASN A 51 5.01 4.49 -13.42
CA ASN A 51 6.22 4.62 -14.21
C ASN A 51 7.43 4.01 -13.46
N PHE A 52 8.52 3.75 -14.18
CA PHE A 52 9.72 3.12 -13.62
C PHE A 52 10.25 3.86 -12.37
N GLY A 53 10.31 5.20 -12.40
CA GLY A 53 10.80 6.00 -11.28
C GLY A 53 9.88 5.95 -10.06
N SER A 54 8.57 6.02 -10.27
CA SER A 54 7.57 5.90 -9.21
C SER A 54 7.58 4.51 -8.57
N ARG A 55 7.84 3.45 -9.35
CA ARG A 55 8.01 2.08 -8.85
C ARG A 55 9.26 1.92 -7.99
N GLU A 56 10.42 2.42 -8.43
CA GLU A 56 11.65 2.35 -7.63
C GLU A 56 11.52 3.12 -6.31
N CYS A 57 10.93 4.32 -6.35
CA CYS A 57 10.62 5.09 -5.15
C CYS A 57 9.71 4.32 -4.19
N LEU A 58 8.67 3.66 -4.72
CA LEU A 58 7.74 2.87 -3.92
C LEU A 58 8.47 1.73 -3.18
N TYR A 59 9.33 0.98 -3.87
CA TYR A 59 10.10 -0.09 -3.24
C TYR A 59 11.06 0.44 -2.17
N ALA A 60 11.74 1.56 -2.43
CA ALA A 60 12.64 2.19 -1.45
C ALA A 60 11.88 2.61 -0.19
N LEU A 61 10.70 3.22 -0.35
CA LEU A 61 9.86 3.63 0.78
C LEU A 61 9.35 2.42 1.58
N MET A 62 8.95 1.34 0.90
CA MET A 62 8.51 0.11 1.56
C MET A 62 9.65 -0.55 2.35
N ASP A 63 10.87 -0.55 1.81
CA ASP A 63 12.05 -1.10 2.49
C ASP A 63 12.42 -0.27 3.74
N GLU A 64 12.46 1.07 3.61
CA GLU A 64 12.72 1.99 4.72
C GLU A 64 11.72 1.80 5.87
N ARG A 65 10.44 1.65 5.52
CA ARG A 65 9.34 1.45 6.48
C ARG A 65 9.20 0.00 6.95
N LYS A 66 9.96 -0.93 6.37
CA LYS A 66 9.84 -2.38 6.57
C LYS A 66 8.41 -2.89 6.36
N TRP A 67 7.72 -2.31 5.38
CA TRP A 67 6.38 -2.75 4.99
C TRP A 67 6.47 -4.05 4.19
N LYS A 68 5.51 -4.95 4.43
CA LYS A 68 5.41 -6.17 3.63
C LYS A 68 4.64 -5.84 2.38
N PHE A 69 5.02 -6.41 1.24
CA PHE A 69 4.24 -6.26 0.01
C PHE A 69 4.23 -7.54 -0.81
N LYS A 70 3.24 -7.64 -1.69
CA LYS A 70 3.10 -8.69 -2.68
C LYS A 70 2.85 -8.05 -4.03
N GLU A 71 3.70 -8.33 -5.00
CA GLU A 71 3.48 -7.92 -6.37
C GLU A 71 2.65 -8.96 -7.13
N GLU A 72 1.59 -8.50 -7.78
CA GLU A 72 0.75 -9.24 -8.71
C GLU A 72 0.89 -8.61 -10.11
N PRO A 73 0.51 -9.30 -11.20
CA PRO A 73 0.74 -8.80 -12.57
C PRO A 73 0.14 -7.41 -12.83
N ASP A 74 -1.03 -7.13 -12.28
CA ASP A 74 -1.82 -5.90 -12.47
C ASP A 74 -1.69 -4.89 -11.32
N LYS A 75 -1.11 -5.29 -10.18
CA LYS A 75 -1.08 -4.46 -8.98
C LYS A 75 -0.01 -4.84 -7.96
N ILE A 76 0.40 -3.88 -7.15
CA ILE A 76 1.21 -4.06 -5.96
C ILE A 76 0.31 -3.96 -4.74
N VAL A 77 0.34 -4.98 -3.89
CA VAL A 77 -0.40 -5.03 -2.63
C VAL A 77 0.56 -4.76 -1.49
N ILE A 78 0.42 -3.60 -0.86
CA ILE A 78 1.22 -3.17 0.29
C ILE A 78 0.44 -3.50 1.55
N ILE A 79 1.11 -4.12 2.51
CA ILE A 79 0.57 -4.56 3.78
C ILE A 79 1.36 -3.84 4.88
N GLU A 80 0.71 -2.87 5.51
CA GLU A 80 1.26 -2.24 6.71
C GLU A 80 1.31 -3.30 7.83
N PRO A 81 2.47 -3.53 8.47
CA PRO A 81 2.56 -4.45 9.58
C PRO A 81 1.71 -3.93 10.75
N PRO A 82 1.06 -4.84 11.51
CA PRO A 82 0.27 -4.43 12.65
C PRO A 82 1.20 -3.76 13.67
N THR A 83 1.00 -2.47 13.94
CA THR A 83 1.53 -1.84 15.15
C THR A 83 0.74 -2.33 16.36
#